data_AF-A0A8T4AFJ9-F1
#
_entry.id   AF-A0A8T4AFJ9-F1
#
_cell.length_a   1.000
_cell.length_b   1.000
_cell.length_c   1.000
_cell.angle_alpha   90.00
_cell.angle_beta   90.00
_cell.angle_gamma   90.00
#
_symmetry.space_group_name_H-M   'P 1'
#
loop_
_entity.id
_entity.type
_entity.pdbx_description
1 polymer ?
#
loop_
_entity_poly.entity_id
_entity_poly.type
_entity_poly.pdbx_seq_one_letter_code
_entity_poly.pdbx_strand_id
1 'polypeptide(L)'
;MKYKTLKILCAATLFVSFSSVSNAGNLYDTRNNNSYGNNTTGDSQYKYESNTGTKYKYDLNNPSDRIMYGVDPAAKIRDSVNPMVDIDRGMGQYGGGSQ
;
A
#
# COMPACT_ATOMS: atom_id res chain seq x y z
N MET A 1 41.87 -53.51 -19.39
CA MET A 1 40.65 -54.21 -19.85
C MET A 1 39.46 -53.57 -19.14
N LYS A 2 38.57 -52.88 -19.86
CA LYS A 2 37.10 -53.15 -20.03
C LYS A 2 36.36 -53.27 -18.67
N TYR A 3 35.28 -52.55 -18.32
CA TYR A 3 34.03 -52.15 -19.00
C TYR A 3 33.35 -51.03 -18.14
N LYS A 4 32.94 -49.88 -18.70
CA LYS A 4 31.58 -49.48 -19.18
C LYS A 4 30.38 -49.73 -18.22
N THR A 5 29.78 -48.58 -17.88
CA THR A 5 28.51 -48.20 -17.23
C THR A 5 27.30 -49.15 -17.25
N LEU A 6 26.54 -49.18 -16.14
CA LEU A 6 25.08 -49.28 -16.17
C LEU A 6 24.44 -48.38 -15.09
N LYS A 7 23.66 -47.39 -15.53
CA LYS A 7 22.79 -46.54 -14.69
C LYS A 7 21.54 -47.35 -14.35
N ILE A 8 21.23 -47.51 -13.06
CA ILE A 8 19.88 -47.92 -12.63
C ILE A 8 19.34 -46.84 -11.71
N LEU A 9 18.33 -46.16 -12.28
CA LEU A 9 17.39 -45.25 -11.68
C LEU A 9 16.48 -46.04 -10.71
N CYS A 10 16.47 -45.70 -9.42
CA CYS A 10 15.35 -46.04 -8.55
C CYS A 10 14.82 -44.75 -7.94
N ALA A 11 13.64 -44.39 -8.41
CA ALA A 11 12.89 -43.22 -8.01
C ALA A 11 12.29 -43.41 -6.61
N ALA A 12 12.40 -42.34 -5.84
CA ALA A 12 11.40 -41.76 -4.96
C ALA A 12 10.50 -42.71 -4.15
N THR A 13 10.67 -42.66 -2.82
CA THR A 13 9.58 -42.27 -1.91
C THR A 13 10.19 -41.63 -0.67
N LEU A 14 10.17 -40.29 -0.61
CA LEU A 14 10.40 -39.58 0.65
C LEU A 14 9.10 -39.63 1.46
N PHE A 15 9.07 -40.47 2.49
CA PHE A 15 8.09 -40.38 3.57
C PHE A 15 8.36 -39.07 4.32
N VAL A 16 7.49 -38.09 4.17
CA VAL A 16 7.55 -36.85 4.97
C VAL A 16 6.59 -37.03 6.13
N SER A 17 7.13 -37.38 7.29
CA SER A 17 6.38 -37.39 8.55
C SER A 17 6.19 -35.95 9.02
N PHE A 18 4.95 -35.51 9.18
CA PHE A 18 4.64 -34.20 9.76
C PHE A 18 4.74 -34.27 11.28
N SER A 19 5.82 -33.73 11.84
CA SER A 19 5.90 -33.41 13.26
C SER A 19 5.17 -32.10 13.53
N SER A 20 4.19 -32.13 14.42
CA SER A 20 3.45 -30.95 14.88
C SER A 20 4.40 -29.97 15.56
N VAL A 21 4.49 -28.74 15.05
CA VAL A 21 5.19 -27.66 15.76
C VAL A 21 4.21 -27.03 16.75
N SER A 22 4.51 -27.12 18.04
CA SER A 22 3.83 -26.32 19.05
C SER A 22 4.50 -24.95 19.10
N ASN A 23 3.79 -23.89 18.70
CA ASN A 23 4.28 -22.53 18.86
C ASN A 23 3.70 -21.93 20.15
N ALA A 24 4.55 -21.74 21.16
CA ALA A 24 4.27 -20.82 22.25
C ALA A 24 4.39 -19.40 21.67
N GLY A 25 3.25 -18.80 21.33
CA GLY A 25 3.19 -17.43 20.82
C GLY A 25 3.75 -16.46 21.84
N ASN A 26 4.99 -16.00 21.61
CA ASN A 26 5.51 -14.81 22.26
C ASN A 26 4.82 -13.58 21.66
N LEU A 27 4.41 -12.71 22.58
CA LEU A 27 3.82 -11.40 22.38
C LEU A 27 4.70 -10.54 21.47
N TYR A 28 4.17 -10.22 20.29
CA TYR A 28 4.46 -8.97 19.61
C TYR A 28 3.16 -8.48 19.01
N ASP A 29 2.59 -7.46 19.65
CA ASP A 29 1.53 -6.62 19.10
C ASP A 29 2.03 -5.99 17.79
N THR A 30 1.80 -6.66 16.67
CA THR A 30 1.82 -6.03 15.36
C THR A 30 0.37 -5.89 14.93
N ARG A 31 -0.26 -4.79 15.34
CA ARG A 31 -1.57 -4.38 14.83
C ARG A 31 -1.47 -4.09 13.33
N ASN A 32 -1.64 -5.14 12.52
CA ASN A 32 -1.84 -5.03 11.09
C ASN A 32 -3.30 -4.62 10.86
N ASN A 33 -3.54 -3.31 10.75
CA ASN A 33 -4.82 -2.77 10.33
C ASN A 33 -4.96 -2.89 8.80
N ASN A 34 -5.10 -4.10 8.28
CA ASN A 34 -5.66 -4.30 6.95
C ASN A 34 -7.18 -4.43 7.09
N SER A 35 -7.83 -3.29 7.35
CA SER A 35 -9.28 -3.17 7.25
C SER A 35 -9.65 -3.00 5.78
N TYR A 36 -9.74 -4.12 5.06
CA TYR A 36 -10.50 -4.19 3.82
C TYR A 36 -11.98 -4.28 4.18
N GLY A 37 -12.65 -3.13 4.20
CA GLY A 37 -14.11 -3.04 4.24
C GLY A 37 -14.65 -2.17 5.38
N ASN A 38 -14.71 -0.87 5.14
CA ASN A 38 -15.81 -0.06 5.64
C ASN A 38 -16.61 0.44 4.44
N ASN A 39 -17.73 -0.23 4.16
CA ASN A 39 -18.86 0.41 3.47
C ASN A 39 -19.51 1.36 4.47
N THR A 40 -18.93 2.54 4.64
CA THR A 40 -19.62 3.69 5.21
C THR A 40 -20.11 4.55 4.06
N THR A 41 -21.38 4.39 3.72
CA THR A 41 -22.17 5.42 3.04
C THR A 41 -22.09 6.69 3.90
N GLY A 42 -21.32 7.71 3.48
CA GLY A 42 -21.27 8.96 4.24
C GLY A 42 -20.08 9.83 3.91
N ASP A 43 -20.34 10.86 3.10
CA ASP A 43 -19.54 12.05 2.86
C ASP A 43 -18.20 11.81 2.13
N SER A 44 -18.02 12.49 1.00
CA SER A 44 -16.74 12.58 0.29
C SER A 44 -15.77 13.41 1.15
N GLN A 45 -15.32 12.84 2.27
CA GLN A 45 -14.47 13.52 3.22
C GLN A 45 -13.07 13.65 2.63
N TYR A 46 -12.72 14.89 2.34
CA TYR A 46 -11.36 15.33 2.08
C TYR A 46 -10.40 14.67 3.07
N LYS A 47 -9.29 14.13 2.56
CA LYS A 47 -8.29 13.46 3.38
C LYS A 47 -7.36 14.44 4.09
N TYR A 48 -7.28 15.67 3.56
CA TYR A 48 -6.36 16.68 4.04
C TYR A 48 -6.99 18.07 3.92
N GLU A 49 -6.78 18.90 4.93
CA GLU A 49 -7.17 20.31 4.95
C GLU A 49 -5.94 21.14 5.30
N SER A 50 -5.68 22.16 4.48
CA SER A 50 -4.60 23.12 4.71
C SER A 50 -5.01 24.21 5.70
N ASN A 51 -4.03 24.94 6.22
CA ASN A 51 -4.21 26.11 7.05
C ASN A 51 -4.91 27.27 6.33
N THR A 52 -4.94 27.29 4.99
CA THR A 52 -5.72 28.26 4.22
C THR A 52 -7.20 27.88 4.12
N GLY A 53 -7.58 26.72 4.65
CA GLY A 53 -8.93 26.15 4.55
C GLY A 53 -9.17 25.39 3.25
N THR A 54 -8.18 25.29 2.36
CA THR A 54 -8.28 24.50 1.14
C THR A 54 -8.32 23.03 1.50
N LYS A 55 -9.31 22.31 0.97
CA LYS A 55 -9.51 20.90 1.21
C LYS A 55 -9.04 20.07 0.03
N TYR A 56 -8.42 18.94 0.34
CA TYR A 56 -7.73 18.10 -0.63
C TYR A 56 -8.20 16.65 -0.51
N LYS A 57 -8.38 16.03 -1.67
CA LYS A 57 -8.71 14.60 -1.77
C LYS A 57 -7.55 13.70 -1.34
N TYR A 58 -6.31 14.18 -1.45
CA TYR A 58 -5.09 13.42 -1.19
C TYR A 58 -4.13 14.20 -0.29
N ASP A 59 -3.54 13.53 0.70
CA ASP A 59 -2.39 14.05 1.45
C ASP A 59 -1.08 13.62 0.77
N LEU A 60 -0.35 14.54 0.14
CA LEU A 60 0.88 14.21 -0.57
C LEU A 60 2.08 13.99 0.36
N ASN A 61 1.94 14.21 1.67
CA ASN A 61 2.93 13.73 2.64
C ASN A 61 2.85 12.21 2.79
N ASN A 62 1.72 11.59 2.45
CA ASN A 62 1.53 10.14 2.48
C ASN A 62 1.95 9.50 1.14
N PRO A 63 2.90 8.54 1.14
CA PRO A 63 3.35 7.86 -0.08
C PRO A 63 2.25 7.18 -0.90
N SER A 64 1.25 6.59 -0.24
CA SER A 64 0.14 5.91 -0.92
C SER A 64 -0.73 6.91 -1.66
N ASP A 65 -1.04 8.04 -1.02
CA ASP A 65 -1.86 9.09 -1.62
C ASP A 65 -1.13 9.79 -2.78
N ARG A 66 0.20 9.90 -2.75
CA ARG A 66 0.98 10.36 -3.92
C ARG A 66 0.79 9.48 -5.14
N ILE A 67 0.76 8.16 -4.97
CA ILE A 67 0.53 7.23 -6.07
C ILE A 67 -0.90 7.42 -6.61
N MET A 68 -1.88 7.49 -5.72
CA MET A 68 -3.29 7.68 -6.10
C MET A 68 -3.52 9.02 -6.82
N TYR A 69 -2.91 10.09 -6.33
CA TYR A 69 -2.89 11.39 -7.00
C TYR A 69 -2.21 11.31 -8.37
N GLY A 70 -1.11 10.56 -8.47
CA GLY A 70 -0.38 10.33 -9.70
C GLY A 70 -1.25 9.76 -10.83
N VAL A 71 -2.22 8.92 -10.49
CA VAL A 71 -3.15 8.27 -11.43
C VAL A 71 -4.53 8.95 -11.53
N ASP A 72 -4.77 10.06 -10.81
CA ASP A 72 -6.01 10.85 -10.88
C ASP A 72 -5.78 12.15 -11.70
N PRO A 73 -6.00 12.13 -13.03
CA PRO A 73 -5.82 13.32 -13.86
C PRO A 73 -6.84 14.42 -13.56
N ALA A 74 -8.05 14.07 -13.08
CA ALA A 74 -9.07 15.07 -12.74
C ALA A 74 -8.62 15.90 -11.53
N ALA A 75 -8.04 15.25 -10.53
CA ALA A 75 -7.42 15.93 -9.38
C ALA A 75 -6.32 16.90 -9.80
N LYS A 76 -5.44 16.49 -10.73
CA LYS A 76 -4.38 17.36 -11.28
C LYS A 76 -4.91 18.57 -12.03
N ILE A 77 -5.97 18.40 -12.82
CA ILE A 77 -6.61 19.51 -13.54
C ILE A 77 -7.22 20.51 -12.55
N ARG A 78 -7.93 20.04 -11.51
CA ARG A 78 -8.47 20.92 -10.47
C ARG A 78 -7.37 21.72 -9.78
N ASP A 79 -6.27 21.06 -9.43
CA ASP A 79 -5.12 21.75 -8.83
C ASP A 79 -4.49 22.77 -9.77
N SER A 80 -4.43 22.50 -11.07
CA SER A 80 -3.82 23.41 -12.05
C SER A 80 -4.56 24.73 -12.22
N VAL A 81 -5.85 24.78 -11.88
CA VAL A 81 -6.69 25.98 -11.98
C VAL A 81 -6.94 26.64 -10.63
N ASN A 82 -6.53 26.01 -9.53
CA ASN A 82 -6.72 26.53 -8.18
C ASN A 82 -5.42 27.18 -7.65
N PRO A 83 -5.35 28.51 -7.57
CA PRO A 83 -4.14 29.21 -7.12
C PRO A 83 -3.79 28.95 -5.65
N MET A 84 -4.74 28.50 -4.83
CA MET A 84 -4.48 28.18 -3.42
C MET A 84 -3.50 27.02 -3.26
N VAL A 85 -3.45 26.13 -4.25
CA VAL A 85 -2.53 24.99 -4.24
C VAL A 85 -1.08 25.47 -4.22
N ASP A 86 -0.74 26.50 -4.98
CA ASP A 86 0.62 27.01 -5.02
C ASP A 86 0.97 27.81 -3.76
N ILE A 87 -0.01 28.53 -3.19
CA ILE A 87 0.14 29.21 -1.90
C ILE A 87 0.41 28.18 -0.79
N ASP A 88 -0.41 27.14 -0.70
CA ASP A 88 -0.26 26.07 0.29
C ASP A 88 1.09 25.37 0.17
N ARG A 89 1.51 25.02 -1.07
CA ARG A 89 2.83 24.44 -1.33
C ARG A 89 3.97 25.37 -0.93
N GLY A 90 3.83 26.67 -1.17
CA GLY A 90 4.78 27.69 -0.72
C GLY A 90 4.90 27.76 0.80
N MET A 91 3.85 27.36 1.52
CA MET A 91 3.82 27.23 2.98
C MET A 91 4.19 25.84 3.50
N GLY A 92 4.66 24.94 2.62
CA GLY A 92 5.04 23.56 2.98
C GLY A 92 3.84 22.62 3.21
N GLN A 93 2.68 22.97 2.68
CA GLN A 93 1.46 22.18 2.78
C GLN A 93 1.21 21.46 1.45
N TYR A 94 1.20 20.14 1.49
CA TYR A 94 1.21 19.32 0.28
C TYR A 94 -0.08 18.50 0.17
N GLY A 95 -1.14 19.16 -0.28
CA GLY A 95 -2.39 18.52 -0.68
C GLY A 95 -2.49 18.29 -2.19
N GLY A 96 -3.28 17.29 -2.59
CA GLY A 96 -3.58 17.00 -3.99
C GLY A 96 -5.08 16.82 -4.24
N GLY A 97 -5.54 17.27 -5.41
CA GLY A 97 -6.93 17.17 -5.82
C GLY A 97 -7.86 18.08 -5.02
N SER A 98 -7.48 19.35 -4.93
CA SER A 98 -8.22 20.44 -4.32
C SER A 98 -9.67 20.49 -4.82
N GLN A 99 -10.54 20.95 -3.92
CA GLN A 99 -11.97 21.09 -4.14
C GLN A 99 -12.53 22.26 -3.32
#